data_AF-A0ABD0N5X4-F1
#
_entry.id   AF-A0ABD0N5X4-F1
#
_cell.length_a   1.000
_cell.length_b   1.000
_cell.length_c   1.000
_cell.angle_alpha   90.00
_cell.angle_beta   90.00
_cell.angle_gamma   90.00
#
_symmetry.space_group_name_H-M   'P 1'
#
loop_
_entity.id
_entity.type
_entity.pdbx_description
1 polymer ?
#
loop_
_entity_poly.entity_id
_entity_poly.type
_entity_poly.pdbx_seq_one_letter_code
_entity_poly.pdbx_strand_id
1 'polypeptide(L)'
;PVVTLWSTRSFELLCTVQISVPLHDASFCPFTANELTLIGSSAVVFTRIQTHDSTTELQVQKVGLPDAVGQAEVTSLCYNTRHILYTGTNSGHVCVWDCNTQRCFVTWEADGGEI
;
A
#
# COMPACT_ATOMS: atom_id res chain seq x y z
N PRO A 1 10.43 0.30 -9.78
CA PRO A 1 9.85 -0.94 -10.34
C PRO A 1 8.63 -0.60 -11.21
N VAL A 2 8.22 -1.52 -12.08
CA VAL A 2 7.02 -1.37 -12.90
C VAL A 2 5.89 -2.17 -12.24
N VAL A 3 4.72 -1.55 -12.07
CA VAL A 3 3.50 -2.24 -11.65
C VAL A 3 2.53 -2.24 -12.83
N THR A 4 1.92 -3.40 -13.08
CA THR A 4 0.96 -3.58 -14.16
C THR A 4 -0.37 -4.10 -13.60
N LEU A 5 -1.47 -3.54 -14.08
CA LEU A 5 -2.81 -3.97 -13.73
C LEU A 5 -3.42 -4.73 -14.91
N TRP A 6 -3.93 -5.93 -14.65
CA TRP A 6 -4.51 -6.81 -15.67
C TRP A 6 -5.95 -7.14 -15.32
N SER A 7 -6.77 -7.26 -16.35
CA SER A 7 -8.14 -7.74 -16.22
C SER A 7 -8.14 -9.26 -16.12
N THR A 8 -8.64 -9.82 -15.02
CA THR A 8 -8.85 -11.28 -14.91
C THR A 8 -10.04 -11.78 -15.74
N ARG A 9 -10.87 -10.86 -16.26
CA ARG A 9 -12.02 -11.18 -17.12
C ARG A 9 -11.64 -11.26 -18.59
N SER A 10 -10.92 -10.26 -19.10
CA SER A 10 -10.51 -10.19 -20.52
C SER A 10 -9.09 -10.69 -20.76
N PHE A 11 -8.29 -10.88 -19.71
CA PHE A 11 -6.87 -11.23 -19.77
C PHE A 11 -6.00 -10.17 -20.47
N GLU A 12 -6.48 -8.94 -20.53
CA GLU A 12 -5.76 -7.81 -21.12
C GLU A 12 -5.05 -6.97 -20.07
N LEU A 13 -3.93 -6.38 -20.46
CA LEU A 13 -3.25 -5.34 -19.70
C LEU A 13 -4.09 -4.06 -19.73
N LEU A 14 -4.48 -3.57 -18.56
CA LEU A 14 -5.28 -2.36 -18.40
C LEU A 14 -4.41 -1.11 -18.31
N CYS A 15 -3.36 -1.15 -17.49
CA CYS A 15 -2.43 -0.04 -17.35
C CYS A 15 -1.08 -0.47 -16.76
N THR A 16 -0.09 0.40 -16.94
CA THR A 16 1.26 0.25 -16.39
C THR A 16 1.67 1.55 -15.71
N VAL A 17 2.29 1.46 -14.53
CA VAL A 17 2.83 2.62 -13.82
C VAL A 17 4.26 2.34 -13.32
N GLN A 18 5.10 3.37 -13.38
CA GLN A 18 6.43 3.32 -12.79
C GLN A 18 6.35 3.77 -11.33
N ILE A 19 6.80 2.91 -10.42
CA ILE A 19 6.90 3.21 -8.99
C ILE A 19 8.36 3.54 -8.63
N SER A 20 8.54 4.61 -7.86
CA SER A 20 9.86 5.17 -7.53
C SER A 20 10.58 4.47 -6.37
N VAL A 21 9.98 3.46 -5.75
CA VAL A 21 10.55 2.69 -4.63
C VAL A 21 10.49 1.19 -4.92
N PRO A 22 11.46 0.37 -4.46
CA PRO A 22 11.33 -1.08 -4.44
C PRO A 22 10.05 -1.50 -3.68
N LEU A 23 9.39 -2.56 -4.15
CA LEU A 23 8.13 -3.05 -3.58
C LEU A 23 8.33 -4.45 -3.00
N HIS A 24 7.68 -4.71 -1.87
CA HIS A 24 7.72 -6.01 -1.18
C HIS A 24 6.39 -6.76 -1.30
N ASP A 25 5.26 -6.05 -1.27
CA ASP A 25 3.93 -6.65 -1.34
C ASP A 25 2.88 -5.67 -1.89
N ALA A 26 1.71 -6.19 -2.27
CA ALA A 26 0.57 -5.45 -2.79
C ALA A 26 -0.75 -6.12 -2.39
N SER A 27 -1.75 -5.34 -2.00
CA SER A 27 -3.08 -5.87 -1.67
C SER A 27 -4.21 -4.95 -2.12
N PHE A 28 -5.19 -5.54 -2.80
CA PHE A 28 -6.46 -4.89 -3.13
C PHE A 28 -7.28 -4.67 -1.85
N CYS A 29 -7.88 -3.49 -1.74
CA CYS A 29 -8.81 -3.21 -0.65
C CYS A 29 -10.03 -4.14 -0.77
N PRO A 30 -10.35 -4.94 0.26
CA PRO A 30 -11.50 -5.84 0.19
C PRO A 30 -12.84 -5.09 0.29
N PHE A 31 -12.83 -3.78 0.56
CA PHE A 31 -14.02 -2.98 0.79
C PHE A 31 -14.33 -1.98 -0.34
N THR A 32 -13.39 -1.76 -1.26
CA THR A 32 -13.52 -0.84 -2.39
C THR A 32 -12.88 -1.47 -3.64
N ALA A 33 -13.65 -1.61 -4.72
CA ALA A 33 -13.22 -2.37 -5.89
C ALA A 33 -12.09 -1.71 -6.70
N ASN A 34 -11.82 -0.43 -6.45
CA ASN A 34 -10.91 0.38 -7.24
C ASN A 34 -9.71 0.89 -6.45
N GLU A 35 -9.41 0.32 -5.29
CA GLU A 35 -8.27 0.74 -4.47
C GLU A 35 -7.36 -0.46 -4.17
N LEU A 36 -6.05 -0.23 -4.23
CA LEU A 36 -5.06 -1.16 -3.73
C LEU A 36 -3.90 -0.39 -3.10
N THR A 37 -3.20 -1.07 -2.21
CA THR A 37 -2.01 -0.53 -1.56
C THR A 37 -0.80 -1.35 -1.93
N LEU A 38 0.29 -0.68 -2.27
CA LEU A 38 1.60 -1.28 -2.46
C LEU A 38 2.50 -0.87 -1.30
N ILE A 39 3.35 -1.77 -0.83
CA ILE A 39 4.31 -1.49 0.24
C ILE A 39 5.73 -1.78 -0.22
N GLY A 40 6.70 -1.10 0.38
CA GLY A 40 8.07 -1.12 -0.10
C GLY A 40 9.04 -0.44 0.84
N SER A 41 10.21 -0.11 0.30
CA SER A 41 11.25 0.62 1.05
C SER A 41 10.77 2.01 1.45
N SER A 42 10.72 2.28 2.76
CA SER A 42 10.42 3.57 3.39
C SER A 42 9.10 4.24 2.98
N ALA A 43 8.12 3.51 2.45
CA ALA A 43 6.85 4.10 2.05
C ALA A 43 5.68 3.11 1.92
N VAL A 44 4.49 3.64 2.14
CA VAL A 44 3.21 3.05 1.75
C VAL A 44 2.69 3.79 0.53
N VAL A 45 2.27 3.07 -0.50
CA VAL A 45 1.81 3.64 -1.76
C VAL A 45 0.34 3.32 -1.93
N PHE A 46 -0.51 4.30 -1.64
CA PHE A 46 -1.94 4.23 -1.86
C PHE A 46 -2.22 4.44 -3.34
N THR A 47 -3.02 3.55 -3.93
CA THR A 47 -3.36 3.66 -5.35
C THR A 47 -4.84 3.51 -5.58
N ARG A 48 -5.33 4.22 -6.60
CA ARG A 48 -6.72 4.20 -7.02
C ARG A 48 -6.80 3.96 -8.51
N ILE A 49 -7.56 2.94 -8.89
CA ILE A 49 -7.89 2.62 -10.26
C ILE A 49 -8.96 3.61 -10.71
N GLN A 50 -8.66 4.33 -11.78
CA GLN A 50 -9.63 5.17 -12.47
C GLN A 50 -9.86 4.60 -13.86
N THR A 51 -11.13 4.41 -14.21
CA THR A 51 -11.52 3.95 -15.55
C THR A 51 -12.38 5.05 -16.16
N HIS A 52 -11.92 5.60 -17.28
CA HIS A 52 -12.60 6.63 -18.05
C HIS A 52 -12.85 6.07 -19.45
N ASP A 53 -14.11 6.01 -19.88
CA ASP A 53 -14.53 5.43 -21.15
C ASP A 53 -13.88 4.07 -21.46
N SER A 54 -12.78 4.07 -22.24
CA SER A 54 -12.02 2.88 -22.66
C SER A 54 -10.59 2.81 -22.10
N THR A 55 -10.18 3.74 -21.24
CA THR A 55 -8.83 3.78 -20.64
C THR A 55 -8.91 3.53 -19.14
N THR A 56 -7.93 2.79 -18.63
CA THR A 56 -7.74 2.61 -17.19
C THR A 56 -6.39 3.18 -16.81
N GLU A 57 -6.33 3.87 -15.69
CA GLU A 57 -5.09 4.39 -15.10
C GLU A 57 -5.02 4.07 -13.61
N LEU A 58 -3.80 4.04 -13.10
CA LEU A 58 -3.54 3.90 -11.68
C LEU A 58 -3.04 5.23 -11.13
N GLN A 59 -3.89 5.92 -10.37
CA GLN A 59 -3.48 7.08 -9.60
C GLN A 59 -2.64 6.60 -8.42
N VAL A 60 -1.45 7.18 -8.24
CA VAL A 60 -0.48 6.75 -7.24
C VAL A 60 -0.19 7.89 -6.27
N GLN A 61 -0.34 7.61 -4.98
CA GLN A 61 0.01 8.52 -3.89
C GLN A 61 0.96 7.83 -2.91
N LYS A 62 2.22 8.26 -2.93
CA LYS A 62 3.25 7.77 -2.02
C LYS A 62 3.18 8.54 -0.70
N VAL A 63 3.14 7.80 0.41
CA VAL A 63 3.17 8.35 1.77
C VAL A 63 4.39 7.77 2.49
N GLY A 64 5.19 8.65 3.08
CA GLY A 64 6.35 8.25 3.89
C GLY A 64 5.92 7.61 5.21
N LEU A 65 6.82 6.85 5.81
CA LEU A 65 6.62 6.33 7.16
C LEU A 65 6.62 7.45 8.20
N PRO A 66 5.93 7.26 9.35
CA PRO A 66 6.03 8.19 10.48
C PRO A 66 7.48 8.34 10.94
N ASP A 67 7.85 9.52 11.41
CA ASP A 67 9.23 9.82 11.87
C ASP A 67 9.72 8.82 12.93
N ALA A 68 8.82 8.35 13.81
CA ALA A 68 9.12 7.36 14.86
C ALA A 68 9.64 6.01 14.30
N VAL A 69 9.24 5.64 13.08
CA VAL A 69 9.64 4.39 12.41
C VAL A 69 11.00 4.54 11.71
N GLY A 70 11.35 5.77 11.32
CA GLY A 70 12.60 6.06 10.61
C GLY A 70 12.66 5.45 9.20
N GLN A 71 13.87 5.07 8.78
CA GLN A 71 14.14 4.47 7.46
C GLN A 71 13.99 2.95 7.52
N ALA A 72 12.77 2.48 7.71
CA ALA A 72 12.45 1.05 7.72
C ALA A 72 11.83 0.58 6.39
N GLU A 73 11.89 -0.72 6.13
CA GLU A 73 11.18 -1.34 5.02
C GLU A 73 9.81 -1.84 5.50
N VAL A 74 8.77 -1.60 4.70
CA VAL A 74 7.43 -2.12 4.97
C VAL A 74 7.30 -3.48 4.30
N THR A 75 7.17 -4.53 5.10
CA THR A 75 7.31 -5.92 4.63
C THR A 75 6.00 -6.69 4.58
N SER A 76 4.96 -6.20 5.27
CA SER A 76 3.64 -6.82 5.27
C SER A 76 2.53 -5.77 5.36
N LEU A 77 1.36 -6.11 4.80
CA LEU A 77 0.14 -5.32 4.96
C LEU A 77 -1.09 -6.19 5.15
N CYS A 78 -2.10 -5.68 5.87
CA CYS A 78 -3.39 -6.32 6.00
C CYS A 78 -4.51 -5.30 6.24
N TYR A 79 -5.63 -5.44 5.54
CA TYR A 79 -6.84 -4.66 5.80
C TYR A 79 -7.64 -5.32 6.92
N ASN A 80 -8.10 -4.51 7.88
CA ASN A 80 -8.97 -4.99 8.96
C ASN A 80 -10.44 -4.60 8.72
N THR A 81 -10.70 -3.30 8.60
CA THR A 81 -12.04 -2.74 8.37
C THR A 81 -12.03 -1.75 7.22
N ARG A 82 -13.20 -1.19 6.85
CA ARG A 82 -13.46 -0.43 5.62
C ARG A 82 -12.40 0.62 5.26
N HIS A 83 -11.70 1.19 6.23
CA HIS A 83 -10.71 2.24 6.01
C HIS A 83 -9.41 2.04 6.82
N ILE A 84 -9.19 0.86 7.40
CA ILE A 84 -8.05 0.63 8.29
C ILE A 84 -7.11 -0.39 7.66
N LEU A 85 -5.88 0.07 7.42
CA LEU A 85 -4.76 -0.74 6.95
C LEU A 85 -3.73 -0.86 8.08
N TYR A 86 -3.28 -2.08 8.33
CA TYR A 86 -2.11 -2.37 9.16
C TYR A 86 -0.93 -2.65 8.26
N THR A 87 0.25 -2.14 8.64
CA THR A 87 1.51 -2.47 7.97
C THR A 87 2.58 -2.85 8.99
N GLY A 88 3.33 -3.91 8.72
CA GLY A 88 4.50 -4.29 9.50
C GLY A 88 5.80 -3.83 8.84
N THR A 89 6.80 -3.50 9.64
CA THR A 89 8.15 -3.15 9.15
C THR A 89 9.21 -4.17 9.57
N ASN A 90 10.33 -4.16 8.87
CA ASN A 90 11.52 -4.94 9.25
C ASN A 90 12.20 -4.46 10.54
N SER A 91 11.80 -3.30 11.08
CA SER A 91 12.27 -2.75 12.35
C SER A 91 11.33 -3.07 13.52
N GLY A 92 10.43 -4.05 13.36
CA GLY A 92 9.51 -4.48 14.42
C GLY A 92 8.39 -3.48 14.71
N HIS A 93 8.09 -2.55 13.79
CA HIS A 93 7.00 -1.60 13.98
C HIS A 93 5.72 -2.08 13.27
N VAL A 94 4.57 -1.84 13.90
CA VAL A 94 3.25 -1.96 13.29
C VAL A 94 2.62 -0.59 13.20
N CYS A 95 2.26 -0.16 12.00
CA CYS A 95 1.58 1.12 11.75
C CYS A 95 0.12 0.90 11.37
N VAL A 96 -0.75 1.80 11.81
CA VAL A 96 -2.17 1.83 11.46
C VAL A 96 -2.46 3.07 10.65
N TRP A 97 -3.03 2.85 9.47
CA TRP A 97 -3.33 3.90 8.51
C TRP A 97 -4.83 4.02 8.31
N ASP A 98 -5.30 5.25 8.26
CA ASP A 98 -6.62 5.58 7.73
C ASP A 98 -6.49 5.75 6.21
N CYS A 99 -7.11 4.86 5.44
CA CYS A 99 -7.05 4.88 3.97
C CYS A 99 -7.76 6.09 3.34
N ASN A 100 -8.71 6.73 4.04
CA ASN A 100 -9.40 7.92 3.51
C ASN A 100 -8.51 9.14 3.55
N THR A 101 -7.84 9.34 4.69
CA THR A 101 -6.94 10.47 4.89
C THR A 101 -5.51 10.16 4.48
N GLN A 102 -5.20 8.88 4.25
CA GLN A 102 -3.88 8.34 3.90
C GLN A 102 -2.82 8.72 4.93
N ARG A 103 -3.21 8.72 6.20
CA ARG A 103 -2.35 9.09 7.33
C ARG A 103 -2.21 7.93 8.29
N CYS A 104 -0.99 7.71 8.74
CA CYS A 104 -0.74 6.89 9.91
C CYS A 104 -1.20 7.66 11.15
N PHE A 105 -1.98 7.01 12.01
CA PHE A 105 -2.47 7.61 13.26
C PHE A 105 -2.09 6.81 14.50
N VAL A 106 -1.56 5.59 14.34
CA VAL A 106 -0.96 4.80 15.43
C VAL A 106 0.27 4.05 14.94
N THR A 107 1.31 4.05 15.75
CA THR A 107 2.51 3.23 15.55
C THR A 107 2.80 2.49 16.85
N TRP A 108 3.06 1.19 16.75
CA TRP A 108 3.56 0.36 17.84
C TRP A 108 4.93 -0.19 17.48
N GLU A 109 5.81 -0.29 18.46
CA GLU A 109 7.09 -1.00 18.38
C GLU A 109 6.96 -2.28 19.18
N ALA A 110 7.36 -3.41 18.60
CA ALA A 110 7.46 -4.68 19.31
C ALA A 110 8.49 -4.54 20.44
N ASP A 111 8.26 -5.22 21.57
CA ASP A 111 9.29 -5.25 22.58
C ASP A 111 10.51 -6.06 22.08
N GLY A 112 11.69 -5.80 22.64
CA GLY A 112 12.91 -6.50 22.22
C GLY A 112 12.94 -8.00 22.60
N GLY A 113 11.87 -8.54 23.18
CA GLY A 113 11.75 -9.92 23.65
C GLY A 113 10.78 -10.78 22.83
N GLU A 114 9.89 -10.19 22.04
CA GLU A 114 8.92 -10.89 21.20
C GLU A 114 9.36 -10.93 19.72
N ILE A 115 9.52 -12.17 19.22
CA ILE A 115 9.50 -12.54 17.79
C ILE A 115 8.50 -13.66 17.56
#